data_AF-A0A358C1L4-F1
#
_entry.id   AF-A0A358C1L4-F1
#
_cell.length_a   1.000
_cell.length_b   1.000
_cell.length_c   1.000
_cell.angle_alpha   90.00
_cell.angle_beta   90.00
_cell.angle_gamma   90.00
#
_symmetry.space_group_name_H-M   'P 1'
#
loop_
_entity.id
_entity.type
_entity.pdbx_description
1 polymer ?
#
loop_
_entity_poly.entity_id
_entity_poly.type
_entity_poly.pdbx_seq_one_letter_code
_entity_poly.pdbx_strand_id
1 'polypeptide(L)'
;MKHFFGTFTFIGAFVVLFLSLSHNVLAVTPQSLVKTPSASAVYYVDVQGERHAFPDEQVYFSWYRDFSDVQVISEAEMASLPLKRNIVYRPGTYWIKIQSLPKVYAVSQGGEIRWIESEQVAQQLTGTNQWQSRVRDVPDTFFLNYHVGDPITMGNVSEGYNGLMYSQENEPWMVWNGDKHALTAAAITANALRQELSVWTNAIRPTRATGQAITGRRADVMDAAQLQAPLQDIVPVFAIEEEPVVLISSLIPEGYGSFVFQDPLINPTVPMTVYTYRPAGLPQDAPILFVIHGASRAVEAYRSGWVPYAEQRGFVLLLPHFPADVYSSGYQYPFGNVYTSSRTLLPENYWYATMFDAIFDHVVATSNSTESLYDLFGFSGGGQLVHRALFAKPYAKIRRVMASSSGWYLWPDYNQAYPAGFGTTFFENDRLAQSFSMPLHIIVGSEDVDPEASNLSRSAAAMLQGTQRVERATNFFDAAQRFAAENGLPFAWTLQVIPGVAHSNSQMAPVAAQILYGD
;
A
#
# COMPACT_ATOMS: atom_id res chain seq x y z
N MET A 1 2.98 99.20 -5.19
CA MET A 1 3.47 97.88 -5.64
C MET A 1 2.39 96.86 -5.33
N LYS A 2 1.78 96.27 -6.37
CA LYS A 2 0.76 95.23 -6.26
C LYS A 2 1.48 93.90 -5.98
N HIS A 3 1.13 93.19 -4.90
CA HIS A 3 1.42 91.76 -4.81
C HIS A 3 0.14 91.01 -4.45
N PHE A 4 -0.18 90.09 -5.34
CA PHE A 4 -1.39 89.29 -5.45
C PHE A 4 -1.14 87.94 -4.77
N PHE A 5 -2.21 87.37 -4.22
CA PHE A 5 -2.27 86.03 -3.64
C PHE A 5 -1.77 84.93 -4.60
N GLY A 6 -1.09 83.93 -4.06
CA GLY A 6 -0.73 82.68 -4.74
C GLY A 6 -0.90 81.49 -3.80
N THR A 7 -1.96 80.72 -4.04
CA THR A 7 -2.38 79.49 -3.37
C THR A 7 -1.40 78.34 -3.56
N PHE A 8 -1.19 77.55 -2.50
CA PHE A 8 -0.48 76.27 -2.52
C PHE A 8 -1.35 75.18 -3.17
N THR A 9 -0.85 74.56 -4.24
CA THR A 9 -1.40 73.33 -4.82
C THR A 9 -0.36 72.22 -4.67
N PHE A 10 -0.65 71.22 -3.84
CA PHE A 10 0.13 69.98 -3.77
C PHE A 10 -0.28 69.07 -4.93
N ILE A 11 0.63 68.82 -5.87
CA ILE A 11 0.47 67.79 -6.91
C ILE A 11 1.19 66.54 -6.40
N GLY A 12 0.42 65.52 -6.00
CA GLY A 12 0.95 64.18 -5.72
C GLY A 12 1.26 63.46 -7.03
N ALA A 13 2.54 63.17 -7.29
CA ALA A 13 2.96 62.33 -8.40
C ALA A 13 2.65 60.85 -8.08
N PHE A 14 1.67 60.27 -8.75
CA PHE A 14 1.45 58.82 -8.77
C PHE A 14 2.51 58.18 -9.67
N VAL A 15 3.47 57.48 -9.08
CA VAL A 15 4.35 56.55 -9.80
C VAL A 15 3.53 55.29 -10.07
N VAL A 16 3.06 55.12 -11.31
CA VAL A 16 2.50 53.85 -11.78
C VAL A 16 3.67 52.91 -12.04
N LEU A 17 3.92 52.01 -11.09
CA LEU A 17 4.87 50.93 -11.24
C LEU A 17 4.29 49.92 -12.24
N PHE A 18 4.76 49.94 -13.49
CA PHE A 18 4.53 48.84 -14.41
C PHE A 18 5.31 47.63 -13.91
N LEU A 19 4.64 46.74 -13.16
CA LEU A 19 5.11 45.38 -12.92
C LEU A 19 5.14 44.67 -14.28
N SER A 20 6.32 44.59 -14.88
CA SER A 20 6.56 43.62 -15.95
C SER A 20 6.32 42.23 -15.36
N LEU A 21 5.27 41.55 -15.82
CA LEU A 21 5.11 40.11 -15.64
C LEU A 21 6.33 39.43 -16.26
N SER A 22 7.33 39.11 -15.44
CA SER A 22 8.35 38.14 -15.79
C SER A 22 7.62 36.83 -16.09
N HIS A 23 7.51 36.51 -17.37
CA HIS A 23 7.19 35.14 -17.76
C HIS A 23 8.34 34.30 -17.22
N ASN A 24 8.07 33.50 -16.19
CA ASN A 24 9.00 32.47 -15.78
C ASN A 24 9.23 31.57 -16.99
N VAL A 25 10.38 31.72 -17.64
CA VAL A 25 10.84 30.73 -18.61
C VAL A 25 11.02 29.45 -17.82
N LEU A 26 10.25 28.41 -18.14
CA LEU A 26 10.42 27.11 -17.52
C LEU A 26 11.88 26.67 -17.72
N ALA A 27 12.57 26.34 -16.63
CA ALA A 27 13.97 25.92 -16.65
C ALA A 27 14.19 24.64 -17.49
N VAL A 28 13.13 23.87 -17.68
CA VAL A 28 13.11 22.62 -18.45
C VAL A 28 12.04 22.74 -19.54
N THR A 29 12.35 22.24 -20.74
CA THR A 29 11.39 22.29 -21.87
C THR A 29 10.18 21.40 -21.56
N PRO A 30 8.94 21.90 -21.72
CA PRO A 30 7.74 21.08 -21.64
C PRO A 30 7.76 19.82 -22.50
N GLN A 31 7.07 18.78 -22.05
CA GLN A 31 6.99 17.47 -22.70
C GLN A 31 8.35 16.77 -22.87
N SER A 32 9.32 17.08 -22.01
CA SER A 32 10.62 16.42 -21.98
C SER A 32 10.66 15.28 -20.97
N LEU A 33 11.60 14.36 -21.21
CA LEU A 33 11.95 13.31 -20.26
C LEU A 33 13.22 13.73 -19.55
N VAL A 34 13.22 13.68 -18.21
CA VAL A 34 14.35 14.14 -17.41
C VAL A 34 14.73 13.15 -16.31
N LYS A 35 16.01 13.16 -15.95
CA LYS A 35 16.56 12.49 -14.76
C LYS A 35 17.67 13.34 -14.15
N THR A 36 18.10 12.99 -12.94
CA THR A 36 19.32 13.56 -12.35
C THR A 36 20.52 12.63 -12.60
N PRO A 37 21.77 13.12 -12.46
CA PRO A 37 22.95 12.26 -12.54
C PRO A 37 22.99 11.20 -11.44
N SER A 38 22.39 11.48 -10.28
CA SER A 38 22.48 10.65 -9.07
C SER A 38 21.40 9.57 -8.98
N ALA A 39 20.29 9.72 -9.72
CA ALA A 39 19.13 8.83 -9.68
C ALA A 39 18.83 8.17 -11.04
N SER A 40 18.31 6.95 -11.01
CA SER A 40 17.84 6.23 -12.20
C SER A 40 16.40 6.55 -12.57
N ALA A 41 15.62 7.17 -11.66
CA ALA A 41 14.23 7.50 -11.91
C ALA A 41 14.10 8.51 -13.05
N VAL A 42 13.19 8.22 -13.99
CA VAL A 42 12.85 9.10 -15.11
C VAL A 42 11.53 9.80 -14.82
N TYR A 43 11.46 11.08 -15.16
CA TYR A 43 10.27 11.90 -15.01
C TYR A 43 9.85 12.48 -16.36
N TYR A 44 8.55 12.55 -16.59
CA TYR A 44 7.96 13.37 -17.66
C TYR A 44 7.66 14.76 -17.10
N VAL A 45 8.09 15.81 -17.79
CA VAL A 45 7.73 17.20 -17.47
C VAL A 45 6.57 17.62 -18.37
N ASP A 46 5.44 17.96 -17.77
CA ASP A 46 4.24 18.30 -18.52
C ASP A 46 4.27 19.74 -19.09
N VAL A 47 3.16 20.16 -19.71
CA VAL A 47 3.03 21.53 -20.27
C VAL A 47 2.89 22.63 -19.21
N GLN A 48 2.65 22.26 -17.96
CA GLN A 48 2.54 23.16 -16.81
C GLN A 48 3.87 23.30 -16.05
N GLY A 49 4.90 22.52 -16.43
CA GLY A 49 6.19 22.49 -15.75
C GLY A 49 6.19 21.59 -14.51
N GLU A 50 5.24 20.67 -14.41
CA GLU A 50 5.12 19.70 -13.33
C GLU A 50 5.77 18.38 -13.74
N ARG A 51 6.44 17.71 -12.81
CA ARG A 51 7.10 16.42 -13.07
C ARG A 51 6.25 15.25 -12.60
N HIS A 52 6.23 14.20 -13.42
CA HIS A 52 5.49 12.97 -13.18
C HIS A 52 6.43 11.78 -13.28
N ALA A 53 6.54 10.97 -12.23
CA ALA A 53 7.44 9.82 -12.25
C ALA A 53 6.86 8.68 -13.10
N PHE A 54 7.71 7.97 -13.83
CA PHE A 54 7.39 6.64 -14.32
C PHE A 54 7.59 5.64 -13.16
N PRO A 55 6.56 4.91 -12.72
CA PRO A 55 6.66 3.98 -11.60
C PRO A 55 7.69 2.88 -11.80
N ASP A 56 7.78 2.38 -13.04
CA ASP A 56 8.71 1.34 -13.44
C ASP A 56 9.04 1.45 -14.95
N GLU A 57 9.98 0.62 -15.40
CA GLU A 57 10.40 0.57 -16.79
C GLU A 57 9.29 0.12 -17.75
N GLN A 58 8.34 -0.70 -17.29
CA GLN A 58 7.28 -1.22 -18.16
C GLN A 58 6.27 -0.12 -18.50
N VAL A 59 5.94 0.75 -17.54
CA VAL A 59 5.15 1.95 -17.78
C VAL A 59 5.91 2.88 -18.74
N TYR A 60 7.21 3.09 -18.54
CA TYR A 60 8.02 3.90 -19.46
C TYR A 60 7.97 3.35 -20.90
N PHE A 61 8.23 2.05 -21.09
CA PHE A 61 8.23 1.41 -22.40
C PHE A 61 6.84 1.22 -23.02
N SER A 62 5.77 1.53 -22.27
CA SER A 62 4.44 1.69 -22.85
C SER A 62 4.31 3.00 -23.64
N TRP A 63 5.10 4.03 -23.30
CA TRP A 63 5.10 5.35 -23.95
C TRP A 63 6.26 5.59 -24.91
N TYR A 64 7.46 5.12 -24.57
CA TYR A 64 8.70 5.41 -25.32
C TYR A 64 9.41 4.13 -25.74
N ARG A 65 10.26 4.21 -26.77
CA ARG A 65 10.97 3.03 -27.33
C ARG A 65 12.30 2.75 -26.65
N ASP A 66 12.97 3.79 -26.19
CA ASP A 66 14.27 3.74 -25.54
C ASP A 66 14.46 5.01 -24.69
N PHE A 67 15.64 5.15 -24.07
CA PHE A 67 15.98 6.29 -23.21
C PHE A 67 16.74 7.42 -23.93
N SER A 68 16.80 7.42 -25.27
CA SER A 68 17.61 8.39 -26.04
C SER A 68 17.13 9.84 -25.89
N ASP A 69 15.82 10.03 -25.65
CA ASP A 69 15.21 11.34 -25.43
C ASP A 69 15.31 11.82 -23.96
N VAL A 70 15.87 11.01 -23.05
CA VAL A 70 16.00 11.37 -21.63
C VAL A 70 17.16 12.35 -21.43
N GLN A 71 16.84 13.54 -20.96
CA GLN A 71 17.78 14.59 -20.64
C GLN A 71 18.26 14.48 -19.18
N VAL A 72 19.54 14.74 -18.95
CA VAL A 72 20.09 14.83 -17.59
C VAL A 72 20.07 16.29 -17.15
N ILE A 73 19.30 16.59 -16.10
CA ILE A 73 19.20 17.93 -15.49
C ILE A 73 19.85 17.94 -14.11
N SER A 74 20.21 19.11 -13.61
CA SER A 74 20.78 19.25 -12.26
C SER A 74 19.75 18.93 -11.16
N GLU A 75 20.23 18.60 -9.97
CA GLU A 75 19.38 18.40 -8.78
C GLU A 75 18.54 19.65 -8.45
N ALA A 76 19.10 20.84 -8.67
CA ALA A 76 18.41 22.10 -8.42
C ALA A 76 17.27 22.36 -9.41
N GLU A 77 17.46 22.04 -10.70
CA GLU A 77 16.41 22.08 -11.70
C GLU A 77 15.33 21.03 -11.41
N MET A 78 15.73 19.81 -11.01
CA MET A 78 14.78 18.76 -10.64
C MET A 78 13.94 19.14 -9.41
N ALA A 79 14.54 19.82 -8.42
CA ALA A 79 13.85 20.28 -7.23
C ALA A 79 12.86 21.43 -7.47
N SER A 80 13.04 22.21 -8.56
CA SER A 80 12.12 23.30 -8.91
C SER A 80 10.86 22.83 -9.63
N LEU A 81 10.83 21.58 -10.11
CA LEU A 81 9.67 20.96 -10.75
C LEU A 81 8.75 20.30 -9.70
N PRO A 82 7.51 20.77 -9.51
CA PRO A 82 6.57 20.15 -8.59
C PRO A 82 6.27 18.71 -8.97
N LEU A 83 6.31 17.79 -8.00
CA LEU A 83 5.97 16.39 -8.23
C LEU A 83 4.45 16.19 -8.22
N LYS A 84 3.94 15.49 -9.21
CA LYS A 84 2.51 15.17 -9.39
C LYS A 84 2.26 13.69 -9.55
N ARG A 85 1.02 13.32 -9.89
CA ARG A 85 0.57 11.94 -10.12
C ARG A 85 1.56 11.19 -11.01
N ASN A 86 1.78 9.93 -10.71
CA ASN A 86 2.66 9.12 -11.54
C ASN A 86 2.06 8.92 -12.94
N ILE A 87 2.94 8.67 -13.91
CA ILE A 87 2.54 8.22 -15.23
C ILE A 87 1.96 6.81 -15.12
N VAL A 88 0.89 6.57 -15.87
CA VAL A 88 0.22 5.27 -15.99
C VAL A 88 0.54 4.63 -17.34
N TYR A 89 0.22 3.34 -17.52
CA TYR A 89 0.36 2.67 -18.80
C TYR A 89 -0.32 3.47 -19.92
N ARG A 90 0.33 3.50 -21.09
CA ARG A 90 -0.20 4.20 -22.25
C ARG A 90 -1.51 3.56 -22.71
N PRO A 91 -2.58 4.35 -22.92
CA PRO A 91 -3.86 3.83 -23.39
C PRO A 91 -3.70 2.96 -24.64
N GLY A 92 -4.34 1.79 -24.64
CA GLY A 92 -4.35 0.86 -25.78
C GLY A 92 -3.07 0.07 -26.05
N THR A 93 -2.04 0.16 -25.20
CA THR A 93 -0.81 -0.63 -25.37
C THR A 93 -0.91 -2.00 -24.70
N TYR A 94 -0.86 -2.02 -23.37
CA TYR A 94 -0.95 -3.23 -22.55
C TYR A 94 -2.25 -3.23 -21.75
N TRP A 95 -2.67 -4.44 -21.40
CA TRP A 95 -3.67 -4.63 -20.37
C TRP A 95 -2.96 -4.86 -19.05
N ILE A 96 -3.63 -4.54 -17.96
CA ILE A 96 -3.03 -4.64 -16.64
C ILE A 96 -3.85 -5.54 -15.74
N LYS A 97 -3.18 -6.13 -14.76
CA LYS A 97 -3.80 -6.80 -13.62
C LYS A 97 -2.96 -6.56 -12.38
N ILE A 98 -3.56 -6.81 -11.22
CA ILE A 98 -2.83 -7.01 -9.97
C ILE A 98 -2.88 -8.50 -9.63
N GLN A 99 -1.87 -8.99 -8.93
CA GLN A 99 -1.80 -10.42 -8.54
C GLN A 99 -2.90 -10.80 -7.55
N SER A 100 -3.42 -9.81 -6.80
CA SER A 100 -4.49 -9.95 -5.82
C SER A 100 -5.90 -10.07 -6.42
N LEU A 101 -6.09 -9.80 -7.72
CA LEU A 101 -7.39 -9.89 -8.41
C LEU A 101 -7.34 -10.80 -9.64
N PRO A 102 -8.39 -11.61 -9.89
CA PRO A 102 -8.49 -12.40 -11.12
C PRO A 102 -8.86 -11.54 -12.35
N LYS A 103 -9.13 -10.24 -12.17
CA LYS A 103 -9.59 -9.33 -13.23
C LYS A 103 -8.43 -8.79 -14.05
N VAL A 104 -8.65 -8.68 -15.35
CA VAL A 104 -7.75 -8.03 -16.32
C VAL A 104 -8.44 -6.78 -16.85
N TYR A 105 -7.70 -5.69 -16.98
CA TYR A 105 -8.24 -4.40 -17.35
C TYR A 105 -7.55 -3.83 -18.59
N ALA A 106 -8.35 -3.31 -19.51
CA ALA A 106 -7.86 -2.48 -20.60
C ALA A 106 -7.60 -1.06 -20.08
N VAL A 107 -6.41 -0.51 -20.35
CA VAL A 107 -6.07 0.86 -19.97
C VAL A 107 -6.56 1.82 -21.05
N SER A 108 -7.37 2.80 -20.65
CA SER A 108 -7.92 3.86 -21.48
C SER A 108 -7.43 5.25 -21.04
N GLN A 109 -7.94 6.31 -21.67
CA GLN A 109 -7.47 7.67 -21.47
C GLN A 109 -7.64 8.14 -20.03
N GLY A 110 -6.75 9.02 -19.56
CA GLY A 110 -6.81 9.62 -18.23
C GLY A 110 -6.44 8.68 -17.07
N GLY A 111 -6.00 7.45 -17.37
CA GLY A 111 -5.76 6.41 -16.35
C GLY A 111 -7.00 5.58 -16.01
N GLU A 112 -8.03 5.63 -16.86
CA GLU A 112 -9.20 4.75 -16.75
C GLU A 112 -8.78 3.30 -17.02
N ILE A 113 -9.26 2.36 -16.21
CA ILE A 113 -9.10 0.92 -16.41
C ILE A 113 -10.47 0.26 -16.54
N ARG A 114 -10.70 -0.39 -17.67
CA ARG A 114 -11.99 -1.00 -18.00
C ARG A 114 -11.88 -2.51 -17.87
N TRP A 115 -12.64 -3.10 -16.96
CA TRP A 115 -12.59 -4.53 -16.71
C TRP A 115 -13.03 -5.31 -17.96
N ILE A 116 -12.18 -6.24 -18.41
CA ILE A 116 -12.51 -7.17 -19.49
C ILE A 116 -13.27 -8.34 -18.85
N GLU A 117 -14.60 -8.34 -19.04
CA GLU A 117 -15.55 -9.16 -18.25
C GLU A 117 -15.27 -10.67 -18.32
N SER A 118 -14.77 -11.15 -19.46
CA SER A 118 -14.51 -12.57 -19.68
C SER A 118 -13.40 -12.81 -20.70
N GLU A 119 -12.90 -14.05 -20.72
CA GLU A 119 -11.95 -14.50 -21.74
C GLU A 119 -12.54 -14.38 -23.15
N GLN A 120 -13.84 -14.57 -23.32
CA GLN A 120 -14.51 -14.42 -24.60
C GLN A 120 -14.44 -12.96 -25.10
N VAL A 121 -14.64 -11.98 -24.19
CA VAL A 121 -14.44 -10.56 -24.50
C VAL A 121 -12.99 -10.29 -24.87
N ALA A 122 -12.03 -10.83 -24.11
CA ALA A 122 -10.60 -10.69 -24.40
C ALA A 122 -10.25 -11.22 -25.81
N GLN A 123 -10.75 -12.40 -26.17
CA GLN A 123 -10.55 -12.99 -27.49
C GLN A 123 -11.19 -12.18 -28.62
N GLN A 124 -12.34 -11.53 -28.38
CA GLN A 124 -12.92 -10.61 -29.37
C GLN A 124 -12.09 -9.33 -29.54
N LEU A 125 -11.53 -8.81 -28.43
CA LEU A 125 -10.67 -7.64 -28.44
C LEU A 125 -9.32 -7.86 -29.11
N THR A 126 -8.72 -9.06 -29.11
CA THR A 126 -7.34 -9.25 -29.62
C THR A 126 -7.17 -10.39 -30.62
N GLY A 127 -8.22 -11.17 -30.86
CA GLY A 127 -8.14 -12.46 -31.56
C GLY A 127 -7.83 -13.62 -30.60
N THR A 128 -8.15 -14.85 -31.03
CA THR A 128 -8.35 -16.05 -30.19
C THR A 128 -7.14 -16.52 -29.35
N ASN A 129 -5.91 -16.06 -29.59
CA ASN A 129 -4.71 -16.60 -28.91
C ASN A 129 -3.60 -15.57 -28.60
N GLN A 130 -3.93 -14.28 -28.46
CA GLN A 130 -2.91 -13.23 -28.34
C GLN A 130 -3.07 -12.32 -27.12
N TRP A 131 -4.10 -12.56 -26.30
CA TRP A 131 -4.48 -11.61 -25.28
C TRP A 131 -3.61 -11.72 -24.03
N GLN A 132 -3.22 -12.94 -23.63
CA GLN A 132 -2.42 -13.16 -22.42
C GLN A 132 -1.04 -12.48 -22.50
N SER A 133 -0.41 -12.44 -23.68
CA SER A 133 0.90 -11.79 -23.87
C SER A 133 0.84 -10.26 -23.78
N ARG A 134 -0.37 -9.67 -23.78
CA ARG A 134 -0.61 -8.23 -23.61
C ARG A 134 -0.84 -7.84 -22.15
N VAL A 135 -1.03 -8.80 -21.25
CA VAL A 135 -1.26 -8.55 -19.83
C VAL A 135 0.08 -8.25 -19.14
N ARG A 136 0.09 -7.23 -18.29
CA ARG A 136 1.20 -6.86 -17.42
C ARG A 136 0.72 -6.82 -15.98
N ASP A 137 1.56 -7.33 -15.09
CA ASP A 137 1.34 -7.19 -13.66
C ASP A 137 1.76 -5.80 -13.23
N VAL A 138 0.83 -5.10 -12.61
CA VAL A 138 1.07 -3.83 -11.94
C VAL A 138 1.16 -4.12 -10.45
N PRO A 139 2.18 -3.64 -9.73
CA PRO A 139 2.18 -3.70 -8.27
C PRO A 139 0.94 -2.99 -7.70
N ASP A 140 0.33 -3.55 -6.66
CA ASP A 140 -0.89 -2.99 -6.04
C ASP A 140 -0.74 -1.50 -5.68
N THR A 141 0.45 -1.07 -5.27
CA THR A 141 0.79 0.33 -4.96
C THR A 141 0.71 1.27 -6.17
N PHE A 142 1.01 0.78 -7.37
CA PHE A 142 0.92 1.56 -8.60
C PHE A 142 -0.43 1.40 -9.31
N PHE A 143 -1.21 0.37 -8.94
CA PHE A 143 -2.58 0.19 -9.43
C PHE A 143 -3.54 1.29 -8.92
N LEU A 144 -3.20 1.93 -7.79
CA LEU A 144 -3.93 3.10 -7.28
C LEU A 144 -3.80 4.36 -8.14
N ASN A 145 -2.88 4.38 -9.11
CA ASN A 145 -2.78 5.49 -10.07
C ASN A 145 -3.89 5.46 -11.14
N TYR A 146 -4.69 4.39 -11.17
CA TYR A 146 -5.79 4.19 -12.12
C TYR A 146 -7.14 4.37 -11.46
N HIS A 147 -8.18 4.61 -12.26
CA HIS A 147 -9.58 4.63 -11.81
C HIS A 147 -10.40 3.67 -12.67
N VAL A 148 -11.38 2.99 -12.08
CA VAL A 148 -12.17 1.98 -12.79
C VAL A 148 -13.27 2.65 -13.60
N GLY A 149 -13.34 2.33 -14.88
CA GLY A 149 -14.42 2.73 -15.78
C GLY A 149 -15.37 1.59 -16.11
N ASP A 150 -16.34 1.84 -17.00
CA ASP A 150 -17.34 0.86 -17.41
C ASP A 150 -16.69 -0.42 -17.93
N PRO A 151 -17.18 -1.61 -17.55
CA PRO A 151 -16.63 -2.86 -18.04
C PRO A 151 -16.80 -2.99 -19.56
N ILE A 152 -15.87 -3.72 -20.17
CA ILE A 152 -16.00 -4.21 -21.54
C ILE A 152 -16.67 -5.57 -21.45
N THR A 153 -17.89 -5.64 -21.96
CA THR A 153 -18.76 -6.80 -21.95
C THR A 153 -19.00 -7.30 -23.37
N MET A 154 -19.65 -8.46 -23.51
CA MET A 154 -20.08 -8.93 -24.83
C MET A 154 -21.04 -7.95 -25.55
N GLY A 155 -21.73 -7.08 -24.81
CA GLY A 155 -22.66 -6.10 -25.38
C GLY A 155 -21.99 -4.89 -26.01
N ASN A 156 -20.79 -4.50 -25.54
CA ASN A 156 -20.12 -3.28 -25.96
C ASN A 156 -18.69 -3.49 -26.52
N VAL A 157 -18.17 -4.73 -26.51
CA VAL A 157 -16.80 -5.02 -26.98
C VAL A 157 -16.50 -4.58 -28.41
N SER A 158 -17.50 -4.63 -29.30
CA SER A 158 -17.36 -4.20 -30.69
C SER A 158 -17.11 -2.69 -30.83
N GLU A 159 -17.42 -1.89 -29.81
CA GLU A 159 -17.20 -0.45 -29.78
C GLU A 159 -15.74 -0.05 -29.52
N GLY A 160 -14.97 -0.96 -28.92
CA GLY A 160 -13.63 -0.67 -28.43
C GLY A 160 -13.59 0.34 -27.28
N TYR A 161 -12.38 0.75 -26.91
CA TYR A 161 -12.11 1.70 -25.83
C TYR A 161 -11.10 2.74 -26.28
N ASN A 162 -11.05 3.92 -25.65
CA ASN A 162 -10.10 4.96 -26.08
C ASN A 162 -8.65 4.48 -25.90
N GLY A 163 -7.82 4.73 -26.90
CA GLY A 163 -6.48 4.19 -27.05
C GLY A 163 -6.40 2.94 -27.92
N LEU A 164 -7.50 2.19 -28.09
CA LEU A 164 -7.48 0.96 -28.88
C LEU A 164 -7.11 1.23 -30.33
N MET A 165 -6.00 0.61 -30.77
CA MET A 165 -5.61 0.55 -32.17
C MET A 165 -6.07 -0.78 -32.78
N TYR A 166 -6.72 -0.70 -33.94
CA TYR A 166 -7.23 -1.86 -34.66
C TYR A 166 -7.03 -1.70 -36.17
N SER A 167 -7.01 -2.81 -36.89
CA SER A 167 -6.93 -2.84 -38.36
C SER A 167 -8.28 -3.27 -38.93
N GLN A 168 -8.82 -2.47 -39.84
CA GLN A 168 -10.04 -2.79 -40.59
C GLN A 168 -9.72 -2.68 -42.08
N GLU A 169 -9.91 -3.77 -42.83
CA GLU A 169 -9.60 -3.83 -44.27
C GLU A 169 -8.13 -3.44 -44.60
N ASN A 170 -7.20 -3.81 -43.73
CA ASN A 170 -5.76 -3.44 -43.75
C ASN A 170 -5.45 -1.96 -43.49
N GLU A 171 -6.45 -1.15 -43.17
CA GLU A 171 -6.26 0.24 -42.78
C GLU A 171 -6.20 0.35 -41.24
N PRO A 172 -5.20 1.07 -40.69
CA PRO A 172 -5.07 1.24 -39.24
C PRO A 172 -5.99 2.35 -38.72
N TRP A 173 -6.68 2.05 -37.64
CA TRP A 173 -7.60 2.95 -36.94
C TRP A 173 -7.25 3.03 -35.46
N MET A 174 -7.60 4.14 -34.83
CA MET A 174 -7.55 4.31 -33.38
C MET A 174 -8.86 4.89 -32.87
N VAL A 175 -9.34 4.33 -31.77
CA VAL A 175 -10.43 4.91 -30.98
C VAL A 175 -9.81 5.94 -30.03
N TRP A 176 -10.27 7.19 -30.06
CA TRP A 176 -9.71 8.27 -29.23
C TRP A 176 -10.73 9.37 -28.99
N ASN A 177 -10.85 9.88 -27.76
CA ASN A 177 -11.82 10.93 -27.39
C ASN A 177 -13.27 10.63 -27.83
N GLY A 178 -13.70 9.37 -27.80
CA GLY A 178 -15.07 9.02 -28.20
C GLY A 178 -15.26 8.73 -29.68
N ASP A 179 -14.32 9.10 -30.55
CA ASP A 179 -14.39 8.93 -32.01
C ASP A 179 -13.46 7.80 -32.50
N LYS A 180 -13.66 7.36 -33.75
CA LYS A 180 -12.68 6.57 -34.49
C LYS A 180 -11.94 7.43 -35.50
N HIS A 181 -10.62 7.29 -35.54
CA HIS A 181 -9.74 8.06 -36.42
C HIS A 181 -8.92 7.12 -37.29
N ALA A 182 -8.89 7.39 -38.60
CA ALA A 182 -7.94 6.75 -39.50
C ALA A 182 -6.51 7.23 -39.18
N LEU A 183 -5.52 6.34 -39.26
CA LEU A 183 -4.12 6.65 -39.00
C LEU A 183 -3.30 6.55 -40.30
N THR A 184 -2.44 7.54 -40.57
CA THR A 184 -1.39 7.36 -41.59
C THR A 184 -0.15 6.67 -40.97
N ALA A 185 0.71 6.10 -41.82
CA ALA A 185 2.02 5.59 -41.37
C ALA A 185 2.87 6.68 -40.69
N ALA A 186 2.77 7.93 -41.17
CA ALA A 186 3.43 9.08 -40.55
C ALA A 186 2.88 9.37 -39.15
N ALA A 187 1.56 9.25 -38.94
CA ALA A 187 0.95 9.41 -37.62
C ALA A 187 1.37 8.31 -36.64
N ILE A 188 1.45 7.06 -37.09
CA ILE A 188 1.90 5.93 -36.26
C ILE A 188 3.31 6.20 -35.73
N THR A 189 4.22 6.59 -36.61
CA THR A 189 5.61 6.91 -36.24
C THR A 189 5.69 8.16 -35.35
N ALA A 190 5.04 9.26 -35.76
CA ALA A 190 5.15 10.55 -35.07
C ALA A 190 4.53 10.57 -33.66
N ASN A 191 3.62 9.63 -33.38
CA ASN A 191 2.97 9.48 -32.08
C ASN A 191 3.43 8.24 -31.30
N ALA A 192 4.56 7.64 -31.69
CA ALA A 192 5.11 6.43 -31.07
C ALA A 192 4.08 5.29 -30.88
N LEU A 193 3.10 5.18 -31.79
CA LEU A 193 2.06 4.16 -31.70
C LEU A 193 2.68 2.77 -31.90
N ARG A 194 2.26 1.82 -31.06
CA ARG A 194 2.74 0.44 -31.06
C ARG A 194 1.92 -0.38 -32.05
N GLN A 195 2.19 -0.23 -33.34
CA GLN A 195 1.45 -0.93 -34.41
C GLN A 195 1.47 -2.46 -34.26
N GLU A 196 2.51 -3.03 -33.67
CA GLU A 196 2.60 -4.45 -33.34
C GLU A 196 1.60 -4.90 -32.26
N LEU A 197 1.08 -3.96 -31.46
CA LEU A 197 0.00 -4.17 -30.51
C LEU A 197 -1.37 -3.85 -31.13
N SER A 198 -1.44 -3.47 -32.41
CA SER A 198 -2.70 -3.31 -33.12
C SER A 198 -3.48 -4.63 -33.13
N VAL A 199 -4.79 -4.53 -33.01
CA VAL A 199 -5.68 -5.68 -33.06
C VAL A 199 -6.05 -5.98 -34.50
N TRP A 200 -5.92 -7.24 -34.91
CA TRP A 200 -6.37 -7.76 -36.20
C TRP A 200 -7.66 -8.56 -36.02
N THR A 201 -8.80 -7.88 -36.02
CA THR A 201 -10.10 -8.54 -35.85
C THR A 201 -11.19 -7.85 -36.66
N ASN A 202 -12.08 -8.65 -37.24
CA ASN A 202 -13.30 -8.16 -37.89
C ASN A 202 -14.44 -7.90 -36.89
N ALA A 203 -14.22 -8.21 -35.59
CA ALA A 203 -15.20 -8.08 -34.51
C ALA A 203 -15.29 -6.65 -33.95
N ILE A 204 -14.20 -5.87 -34.03
CA ILE A 204 -14.18 -4.47 -33.62
C ILE A 204 -14.74 -3.64 -34.75
N ARG A 205 -15.91 -3.05 -34.51
CA ARG A 205 -16.64 -2.20 -35.45
C ARG A 205 -17.22 -1.02 -34.68
N PRO A 206 -16.40 -0.05 -34.27
CA PRO A 206 -16.88 1.05 -33.47
C PRO A 206 -18.00 1.79 -34.20
N THR A 207 -19.16 1.88 -33.54
CA THR A 207 -20.34 2.65 -33.92
C THR A 207 -20.16 4.15 -33.69
N ARG A 208 -19.01 4.53 -33.11
CA ARG A 208 -18.52 5.88 -32.89
C ARG A 208 -18.44 6.70 -34.17
N ALA A 209 -18.57 8.02 -34.04
CA ALA A 209 -18.43 8.94 -35.15
C ALA A 209 -17.01 8.86 -35.74
N THR A 210 -16.91 9.00 -37.06
CA THR A 210 -15.63 9.09 -37.74
C THR A 210 -15.06 10.48 -37.54
N GLY A 211 -14.04 10.58 -36.69
CA GLY A 211 -13.28 11.80 -36.48
C GLY A 211 -12.31 12.09 -37.64
N GLN A 212 -11.69 13.28 -37.61
CA GLN A 212 -10.67 13.65 -38.59
C GLN A 212 -9.49 12.66 -38.58
N ALA A 213 -8.96 12.33 -39.76
CA ALA A 213 -7.80 11.45 -39.87
C ALA A 213 -6.59 12.05 -39.13
N ILE A 214 -5.87 11.21 -38.39
CA ILE A 214 -4.62 11.61 -37.76
C ILE A 214 -3.51 11.34 -38.76
N THR A 215 -2.90 12.41 -39.26
CA THR A 215 -1.90 12.35 -40.33
C THR A 215 -0.47 12.63 -39.85
N GLY A 216 -0.29 13.10 -38.61
CA GLY A 216 0.99 13.44 -38.01
C GLY A 216 0.93 13.47 -36.47
N ARG A 217 1.90 14.13 -35.82
CA ARG A 217 1.98 14.22 -34.34
C ARG A 217 0.77 14.95 -33.76
N ARG A 218 0.23 14.41 -32.68
CA ARG A 218 -0.86 14.96 -31.86
C ARG A 218 -0.38 15.10 -30.42
N ALA A 219 -0.55 16.29 -29.85
CA ALA A 219 -0.08 16.59 -28.50
C ALA A 219 -0.82 15.78 -27.44
N ASP A 220 -2.13 15.64 -27.57
CA ASP A 220 -3.00 14.85 -26.68
C ASP A 220 -2.66 13.36 -26.68
N VAL A 221 -2.19 12.82 -27.82
CA VAL A 221 -1.80 11.39 -27.96
C VAL A 221 -0.41 11.11 -27.38
N MET A 222 0.44 12.14 -27.29
CA MET A 222 1.82 12.05 -26.78
C MET A 222 1.98 12.57 -25.35
N ASP A 223 0.93 13.14 -24.77
CA ASP A 223 0.93 13.64 -23.40
C ASP A 223 0.83 12.47 -22.42
N ALA A 224 1.98 12.05 -21.88
CA ALA A 224 2.05 10.98 -20.90
C ALA A 224 1.30 11.33 -19.59
N ALA A 225 1.25 12.61 -19.23
CA ALA A 225 0.51 13.08 -18.07
C ALA A 225 -1.01 13.11 -18.30
N GLN A 226 -1.46 12.97 -19.56
CA GLN A 226 -2.87 12.90 -19.97
C GLN A 226 -3.72 14.05 -19.40
N LEU A 227 -3.19 15.27 -19.46
CA LEU A 227 -3.84 16.47 -18.93
C LEU A 227 -5.09 16.87 -19.72
N GLN A 228 -5.14 16.46 -20.98
CA GLN A 228 -6.25 16.73 -21.90
C GLN A 228 -7.26 15.59 -22.00
N ALA A 229 -7.12 14.53 -21.18
CA ALA A 229 -8.12 13.49 -21.12
C ALA A 229 -9.46 14.10 -20.68
N PRO A 230 -10.59 13.73 -21.31
CA PRO A 230 -11.90 14.22 -20.90
C PRO A 230 -12.09 13.97 -19.41
N LEU A 231 -12.32 15.03 -18.63
CA LEU A 231 -12.78 14.90 -17.25
C LEU A 231 -14.21 14.34 -17.32
N GLN A 232 -14.34 13.01 -17.31
CA GLN A 232 -15.56 12.43 -16.77
C GLN A 232 -15.53 12.68 -15.27
N ASP A 233 -16.70 12.96 -14.70
CA ASP A 233 -16.85 13.16 -13.26
C ASP A 233 -16.04 12.09 -12.54
N ILE A 234 -14.98 12.52 -11.86
CA ILE A 234 -14.05 11.62 -11.21
C ILE A 234 -14.83 11.01 -10.07
N VAL A 235 -15.43 9.86 -10.33
CA VAL A 235 -15.81 8.89 -9.34
C VAL A 235 -14.46 8.28 -8.92
N PRO A 236 -13.83 8.70 -7.80
CA PRO A 236 -12.79 7.86 -7.19
C PRO A 236 -13.41 6.46 -7.02
N VAL A 237 -12.61 5.40 -6.96
CA VAL A 237 -13.05 3.98 -6.92
C VAL A 237 -14.18 3.65 -5.90
N PHE A 238 -14.63 4.62 -5.09
CA PHE A 238 -15.72 4.58 -4.12
C PHE A 238 -16.84 5.64 -4.27
N ALA A 239 -17.15 6.22 -5.44
CA ALA A 239 -18.42 6.97 -5.56
C ALA A 239 -19.57 6.00 -5.88
N ILE A 240 -20.44 5.81 -4.88
CA ILE A 240 -21.58 4.90 -4.88
C ILE A 240 -22.77 5.68 -5.46
N GLU A 241 -23.33 5.24 -6.60
CA GLU A 241 -24.70 5.62 -6.97
C GLU A 241 -25.69 4.76 -6.19
N GLU A 242 -26.62 5.43 -5.52
CA GLU A 242 -27.66 4.84 -4.69
C GLU A 242 -28.75 4.16 -5.55
N GLU A 243 -28.65 2.85 -5.70
CA GLU A 243 -29.80 1.96 -5.96
C GLU A 243 -29.79 0.88 -4.87
N PRO A 244 -30.96 0.41 -4.36
CA PRO A 244 -31.02 -0.41 -3.18
C PRO A 244 -30.60 -1.85 -3.51
N VAL A 245 -29.29 -2.08 -3.54
CA VAL A 245 -28.68 -3.40 -3.53
C VAL A 245 -28.40 -3.75 -2.08
N VAL A 246 -28.96 -4.86 -1.61
CA VAL A 246 -28.54 -5.49 -0.35
C VAL A 246 -27.10 -5.98 -0.54
N LEU A 247 -26.12 -5.12 -0.25
CA LEU A 247 -24.69 -5.43 -0.25
C LEU A 247 -24.26 -5.76 1.17
N ILE A 248 -23.99 -7.03 1.44
CA ILE A 248 -23.08 -7.41 2.53
C ILE A 248 -21.70 -7.63 1.90
N SER A 249 -21.07 -6.55 1.44
CA SER A 249 -19.65 -6.57 1.05
C SER A 249 -18.80 -6.44 2.32
N SER A 250 -18.70 -7.52 3.10
CA SER A 250 -17.78 -7.60 4.24
C SER A 250 -16.34 -7.58 3.72
N LEU A 251 -15.46 -6.77 4.32
CA LEU A 251 -13.99 -6.83 4.08
C LEU A 251 -13.40 -8.21 4.39
N ILE A 252 -14.16 -9.02 5.12
CA ILE A 252 -13.83 -10.38 5.48
C ILE A 252 -14.90 -11.29 4.88
N PRO A 253 -14.82 -11.61 3.58
CA PRO A 253 -15.69 -12.61 2.99
C PRO A 253 -15.40 -13.98 3.63
N GLU A 254 -16.36 -14.90 3.53
CA GLU A 254 -16.12 -16.30 3.88
C GLU A 254 -14.98 -16.88 3.03
N GLY A 255 -14.19 -17.76 3.64
CA GLY A 255 -12.98 -18.31 3.07
C GLY A 255 -11.80 -17.33 3.10
N TYR A 256 -10.90 -17.50 2.14
CA TYR A 256 -9.69 -16.68 2.00
C TYR A 256 -10.01 -15.32 1.40
N GLY A 257 -9.50 -14.26 2.02
CA GLY A 257 -9.62 -12.90 1.50
C GLY A 257 -8.38 -12.06 1.80
N SER A 258 -8.44 -10.80 1.38
CA SER A 258 -7.49 -9.77 1.76
C SER A 258 -8.09 -8.40 1.45
N PHE A 259 -7.65 -7.39 2.19
CA PHE A 259 -7.93 -5.98 1.86
C PHE A 259 -6.68 -5.13 2.07
N VAL A 260 -6.64 -3.96 1.43
CA VAL A 260 -5.60 -2.96 1.67
C VAL A 260 -6.12 -1.97 2.69
N PHE A 261 -5.49 -1.91 3.85
CA PHE A 261 -5.72 -0.88 4.84
C PHE A 261 -4.85 0.34 4.53
N GLN A 262 -5.49 1.48 4.34
CA GLN A 262 -4.82 2.77 4.22
C GLN A 262 -5.67 3.83 4.93
N ASP A 263 -5.05 4.56 5.85
CA ASP A 263 -5.68 5.65 6.57
C ASP A 263 -4.75 6.88 6.49
N PRO A 264 -5.21 8.03 5.96
CA PRO A 264 -4.41 9.26 5.87
C PRO A 264 -3.93 9.80 7.23
N LEU A 265 -4.53 9.34 8.33
CA LEU A 265 -4.16 9.71 9.69
C LEU A 265 -3.30 8.65 10.36
N ILE A 266 -3.35 7.38 9.95
CA ILE A 266 -2.65 6.26 10.61
C ILE A 266 -1.65 5.61 9.66
N ASN A 267 -0.36 5.72 10.01
CA ASN A 267 0.76 5.25 9.18
C ASN A 267 0.60 5.66 7.69
N PRO A 268 0.45 6.97 7.39
CA PRO A 268 -0.07 7.46 6.12
C PRO A 268 0.83 7.21 4.91
N THR A 269 2.06 6.80 5.14
CA THR A 269 3.09 6.67 4.11
C THR A 269 3.11 5.29 3.45
N VAL A 270 2.52 4.25 4.06
CA VAL A 270 2.62 2.88 3.58
C VAL A 270 1.28 2.14 3.73
N PRO A 271 0.55 1.88 2.62
CA PRO A 271 -0.61 0.99 2.64
C PRO A 271 -0.24 -0.41 3.14
N MET A 272 -1.14 -1.02 3.90
CA MET A 272 -0.93 -2.32 4.55
C MET A 272 -1.90 -3.35 3.98
N THR A 273 -1.39 -4.36 3.27
CA THR A 273 -2.23 -5.52 2.91
C THR A 273 -2.51 -6.36 4.15
N VAL A 274 -3.77 -6.57 4.46
CA VAL A 274 -4.24 -7.46 5.53
C VAL A 274 -4.85 -8.68 4.88
N TYR A 275 -4.19 -9.83 5.03
CA TYR A 275 -4.76 -11.10 4.59
C TYR A 275 -5.80 -11.56 5.60
N THR A 276 -6.87 -12.17 5.11
CA THR A 276 -7.98 -12.59 5.96
C THR A 276 -8.36 -14.05 5.72
N TYR A 277 -8.99 -14.63 6.73
CA TYR A 277 -9.74 -15.87 6.59
C TYR A 277 -10.95 -15.87 7.52
N ARG A 278 -12.12 -16.25 7.01
CA ARG A 278 -13.34 -16.42 7.79
C ARG A 278 -13.98 -17.76 7.48
N PRO A 279 -14.08 -18.69 8.46
CA PRO A 279 -14.86 -19.90 8.29
C PRO A 279 -16.30 -19.62 7.86
N ALA A 280 -16.85 -20.50 7.01
CA ALA A 280 -18.20 -20.35 6.50
C ALA A 280 -19.24 -20.48 7.63
N GLY A 281 -20.29 -19.66 7.60
CA GLY A 281 -21.38 -19.72 8.56
C GLY A 281 -21.05 -19.16 9.95
N LEU A 282 -19.89 -18.52 10.16
CA LEU A 282 -19.61 -17.85 11.42
C LEU A 282 -20.56 -16.67 11.67
N PRO A 283 -20.93 -16.43 12.94
CA PRO A 283 -21.70 -15.25 13.29
C PRO A 283 -20.87 -13.98 13.05
N GLN A 284 -21.55 -12.87 12.80
CA GLN A 284 -20.94 -11.61 12.41
C GLN A 284 -19.99 -11.04 13.49
N ASP A 285 -20.30 -11.32 14.75
CA ASP A 285 -19.57 -11.02 15.97
C ASP A 285 -18.64 -12.16 16.42
N ALA A 286 -18.24 -13.05 15.50
CA ALA A 286 -17.22 -14.04 15.79
C ALA A 286 -15.90 -13.37 16.24
N PRO A 287 -15.18 -13.95 17.21
CA PRO A 287 -13.91 -13.41 17.68
C PRO A 287 -12.91 -13.16 16.55
N ILE A 288 -12.15 -12.08 16.66
CA ILE A 288 -11.13 -11.70 15.67
C ILE A 288 -9.73 -11.93 16.28
N LEU A 289 -8.91 -12.70 15.56
CA LEU A 289 -7.50 -12.94 15.89
C LEU A 289 -6.59 -12.24 14.86
N PHE A 290 -5.75 -11.33 15.34
CA PHE A 290 -4.59 -10.87 14.58
C PHE A 290 -3.45 -11.88 14.69
N VAL A 291 -2.86 -12.27 13.56
CA VAL A 291 -1.68 -13.16 13.50
C VAL A 291 -0.52 -12.44 12.84
N ILE A 292 0.51 -12.15 13.63
CA ILE A 292 1.71 -11.42 13.22
C ILE A 292 2.84 -12.40 12.91
N HIS A 293 3.28 -12.42 11.66
CA HIS A 293 4.29 -13.37 11.17
C HIS A 293 5.68 -13.17 11.80
N GLY A 294 6.63 -14.06 11.48
CA GLY A 294 8.02 -13.95 11.93
C GLY A 294 8.87 -13.08 11.02
N ALA A 295 10.19 -13.13 11.23
CA ALA A 295 11.17 -12.44 10.37
C ALA A 295 11.17 -12.93 8.91
N SER A 296 10.63 -14.13 8.63
CA SER A 296 10.47 -14.67 7.27
C SER A 296 9.47 -13.91 6.41
N ARG A 297 8.61 -13.08 7.03
CA ARG A 297 7.53 -12.33 6.36
C ARG A 297 6.54 -13.21 5.57
N ALA A 298 6.52 -14.51 5.84
CA ALA A 298 5.73 -15.50 5.11
C ALA A 298 4.25 -15.51 5.53
N VAL A 299 3.54 -14.40 5.32
CA VAL A 299 2.15 -14.19 5.80
C VAL A 299 1.16 -15.27 5.34
N GLU A 300 1.27 -15.71 4.08
CA GLU A 300 0.44 -16.78 3.49
C GLU A 300 0.63 -18.13 4.22
N ALA A 301 1.87 -18.45 4.60
CA ALA A 301 2.18 -19.67 5.35
C ALA A 301 1.61 -19.61 6.78
N TYR A 302 1.61 -18.42 7.39
CA TYR A 302 0.93 -18.20 8.67
C TYR A 302 -0.58 -18.38 8.51
N ARG A 303 -1.20 -17.73 7.53
CA ARG A 303 -2.64 -17.87 7.25
C ARG A 303 -3.01 -19.34 7.09
N SER A 304 -2.33 -20.04 6.19
CA SER A 304 -2.57 -21.46 5.90
C SER A 304 -2.41 -22.34 7.16
N GLY A 305 -1.42 -22.06 8.00
CA GLY A 305 -1.18 -22.80 9.23
C GLY A 305 -2.24 -22.57 10.31
N TRP A 306 -2.94 -21.43 10.28
CA TRP A 306 -3.96 -21.08 11.27
C TRP A 306 -5.39 -21.44 10.84
N VAL A 307 -5.65 -21.58 9.53
CA VAL A 307 -6.97 -21.90 8.95
C VAL A 307 -7.66 -23.12 9.61
N PRO A 308 -7.00 -24.29 9.79
CA PRO A 308 -7.66 -25.43 10.41
C PRO A 308 -8.18 -25.15 11.83
N TYR A 309 -7.52 -24.26 12.57
CA TYR A 309 -7.92 -23.90 13.93
C TYR A 309 -9.02 -22.86 13.95
N ALA A 310 -9.02 -21.92 12.98
CA ALA A 310 -10.11 -20.98 12.77
C ALA A 310 -11.41 -21.74 12.44
N GLU A 311 -11.34 -22.73 11.54
CA GLU A 311 -12.45 -23.64 11.22
C GLU A 311 -12.95 -24.41 12.44
N GLN A 312 -12.02 -25.00 13.21
CA GLN A 312 -12.36 -25.84 14.34
C GLN A 312 -12.97 -25.07 15.52
N ARG A 313 -12.51 -23.85 15.78
CA ARG A 313 -12.80 -23.09 17.02
C ARG A 313 -13.61 -21.81 16.79
N GLY A 314 -13.92 -21.49 15.55
CA GLY A 314 -14.86 -20.43 15.18
C GLY A 314 -14.37 -19.00 15.44
N PHE A 315 -13.28 -18.61 14.81
CA PHE A 315 -12.77 -17.23 14.85
C PHE A 315 -12.29 -16.76 13.48
N VAL A 316 -12.22 -15.45 13.31
CA VAL A 316 -11.75 -14.76 12.11
C VAL A 316 -10.25 -14.48 12.22
N LEU A 317 -9.53 -14.63 11.11
CA LEU A 317 -8.11 -14.30 11.01
C LEU A 317 -7.89 -12.98 10.30
N LEU A 318 -7.06 -12.13 10.89
CA LEU A 318 -6.47 -10.93 10.29
C LEU A 318 -4.94 -11.04 10.33
N LEU A 319 -4.28 -10.91 9.18
CA LEU A 319 -2.83 -11.04 9.07
C LEU A 319 -2.25 -9.83 8.31
N PRO A 320 -1.95 -8.73 9.01
CA PRO A 320 -1.22 -7.61 8.41
C PRO A 320 0.13 -8.08 7.87
N HIS A 321 0.40 -7.78 6.60
CA HIS A 321 1.60 -8.21 5.90
C HIS A 321 2.67 -7.11 5.94
N PHE A 322 3.83 -7.45 6.51
CA PHE A 322 4.99 -6.56 6.53
C PHE A 322 6.09 -7.07 5.58
N PRO A 323 6.00 -6.81 4.25
CA PRO A 323 7.05 -7.15 3.29
C PRO A 323 8.42 -6.60 3.69
N ALA A 324 9.49 -7.36 3.45
CA ALA A 324 10.85 -6.98 3.89
C ALA A 324 11.46 -5.83 3.08
N ASP A 325 11.03 -5.66 1.83
CA ASP A 325 11.43 -4.57 0.92
C ASP A 325 10.78 -3.24 1.31
N VAL A 326 9.54 -3.27 1.83
CA VAL A 326 8.81 -2.10 2.31
C VAL A 326 9.17 -1.76 3.77
N TYR A 327 9.18 -2.78 4.64
CA TYR A 327 9.44 -2.66 6.08
C TYR A 327 10.85 -3.16 6.41
N SER A 328 11.82 -2.45 5.83
CA SER A 328 13.21 -2.87 5.67
C SER A 328 14.08 -2.67 6.91
N SER A 329 13.72 -1.75 7.82
CA SER A 329 14.52 -1.54 9.02
C SER A 329 14.16 -2.55 10.12
N GLY A 330 15.19 -3.07 10.79
CA GLY A 330 15.03 -3.87 12.01
C GLY A 330 14.32 -3.10 13.15
N TYR A 331 14.25 -1.77 13.07
CA TYR A 331 13.55 -0.91 14.03
C TYR A 331 12.07 -0.69 13.70
N GLN A 332 11.66 -0.86 12.45
CA GLN A 332 10.26 -0.76 12.06
C GLN A 332 9.50 -2.00 12.54
N TYR A 333 9.87 -3.19 12.04
CA TYR A 333 9.03 -4.37 12.21
C TYR A 333 8.96 -4.91 13.63
N PRO A 334 9.98 -5.62 14.16
CA PRO A 334 9.87 -6.25 15.48
C PRO A 334 9.76 -5.24 16.64
N PHE A 335 10.04 -3.95 16.42
CA PHE A 335 9.98 -2.89 17.43
C PHE A 335 8.81 -1.91 17.23
N GLY A 336 7.79 -2.31 16.45
CA GLY A 336 6.49 -1.63 16.42
C GLY A 336 6.47 -0.23 15.81
N ASN A 337 7.54 0.17 15.12
CA ASN A 337 7.70 1.50 14.50
C ASN A 337 7.52 2.66 15.48
N VAL A 338 7.98 2.49 16.73
CA VAL A 338 7.92 3.53 17.77
C VAL A 338 9.03 4.57 17.59
N TYR A 339 10.20 4.12 17.13
CA TYR A 339 11.34 4.97 16.88
C TYR A 339 11.86 4.75 15.46
N THR A 340 12.41 5.81 14.87
CA THR A 340 13.24 5.70 13.67
C THR A 340 14.53 4.94 13.99
N SER A 341 15.25 4.50 12.95
CA SER A 341 16.59 3.92 13.11
C SER A 341 17.60 4.87 13.78
N SER A 342 17.38 6.18 13.69
CA SER A 342 18.16 7.22 14.38
C SER A 342 17.72 7.46 15.83
N ARG A 343 16.83 6.61 16.37
CA ARG A 343 16.25 6.72 17.72
C ARG A 343 15.44 7.98 17.96
N THR A 344 14.83 8.52 16.91
CA THR A 344 13.85 9.60 17.04
C THR A 344 12.49 9.01 17.31
N LEU A 345 11.82 9.46 18.38
CA LEU A 345 10.45 9.04 18.70
C LEU A 345 9.51 9.46 17.57
N LEU A 346 8.76 8.51 17.03
CA LEU A 346 7.71 8.77 16.06
C LEU A 346 6.40 9.14 16.78
N PRO A 347 5.56 10.00 16.18
CA PRO A 347 4.21 10.24 16.68
C PRO A 347 3.40 8.93 16.76
N GLU A 348 2.48 8.81 17.72
CA GLU A 348 1.73 7.57 18.00
C GLU A 348 0.96 7.01 16.80
N ASN A 349 0.53 7.87 15.88
CA ASN A 349 -0.17 7.45 14.67
C ASN A 349 0.71 6.66 13.68
N TYR A 350 2.03 6.62 13.87
CA TYR A 350 2.94 5.75 13.11
C TYR A 350 3.16 4.37 13.75
N TRP A 351 2.73 4.17 15.00
CA TRP A 351 3.01 2.93 15.74
C TRP A 351 2.08 1.82 15.28
N TYR A 352 2.60 0.61 15.17
CA TYR A 352 1.78 -0.52 14.70
C TYR A 352 0.67 -0.92 15.67
N ALA A 353 0.83 -0.65 16.96
CA ALA A 353 -0.25 -0.84 17.92
C ALA A 353 -1.47 0.05 17.59
N THR A 354 -1.24 1.28 17.12
CA THR A 354 -2.31 2.19 16.67
C THR A 354 -2.94 1.70 15.37
N MET A 355 -2.12 1.22 14.44
CA MET A 355 -2.58 0.64 13.18
C MET A 355 -3.44 -0.61 13.39
N PHE A 356 -3.12 -1.47 14.36
CA PHE A 356 -3.95 -2.66 14.64
C PHE A 356 -5.36 -2.29 15.09
N ASP A 357 -5.51 -1.30 15.98
CA ASP A 357 -6.83 -0.81 16.37
C ASP A 357 -7.59 -0.20 15.19
N ALA A 358 -6.90 0.55 14.33
CA ALA A 358 -7.53 1.16 13.16
C ALA A 358 -7.97 0.11 12.12
N ILE A 359 -7.16 -0.94 11.89
CA ILE A 359 -7.55 -2.09 11.06
C ILE A 359 -8.77 -2.79 11.67
N PHE A 360 -8.76 -3.01 12.99
CA PHE A 360 -9.87 -3.64 13.69
C PHE A 360 -11.16 -2.82 13.57
N ASP A 361 -11.10 -1.51 13.79
CA ASP A 361 -12.24 -0.62 13.66
C ASP A 361 -12.81 -0.62 12.24
N HIS A 362 -11.93 -0.60 11.24
CA HIS A 362 -12.33 -0.67 9.85
C HIS A 362 -13.03 -1.99 9.53
N VAL A 363 -12.53 -3.11 10.06
CA VAL A 363 -13.15 -4.43 9.94
C VAL A 363 -14.51 -4.48 10.63
N VAL A 364 -14.61 -4.03 11.88
CA VAL A 364 -15.85 -4.08 12.67
C VAL A 364 -16.94 -3.26 11.97
N ALA A 365 -16.60 -2.04 11.52
CA ALA A 365 -17.54 -1.17 10.81
C ALA A 365 -18.04 -1.77 9.49
N THR A 366 -17.14 -2.35 8.67
CA THR A 366 -17.49 -2.86 7.34
C THR A 366 -18.11 -4.25 7.35
N SER A 367 -17.76 -5.08 8.34
CA SER A 367 -18.41 -6.38 8.56
C SER A 367 -19.66 -6.26 9.41
N ASN A 368 -20.04 -5.06 9.87
CA ASN A 368 -21.16 -4.76 10.77
C ASN A 368 -21.16 -5.67 12.03
N SER A 369 -19.95 -6.00 12.51
CA SER A 369 -19.69 -6.77 13.73
C SER A 369 -19.96 -5.92 14.97
N THR A 370 -20.30 -6.55 16.09
CA THR A 370 -20.42 -5.89 17.40
C THR A 370 -19.20 -6.14 18.28
N GLU A 371 -18.18 -6.84 17.77
CA GLU A 371 -16.95 -7.08 18.52
C GLU A 371 -16.26 -5.77 18.87
N SER A 372 -15.80 -5.69 20.12
CA SER A 372 -15.15 -4.50 20.67
C SER A 372 -13.68 -4.71 21.01
N LEU A 373 -13.24 -5.97 21.00
CA LEU A 373 -11.86 -6.37 21.31
C LEU A 373 -11.40 -7.48 20.36
N TYR A 374 -10.12 -7.47 20.02
CA TYR A 374 -9.46 -8.55 19.27
C TYR A 374 -8.41 -9.28 20.11
N ASP A 375 -8.13 -10.53 19.76
CA ASP A 375 -6.98 -11.26 20.28
C ASP A 375 -5.76 -11.02 19.36
N LEU A 376 -4.54 -10.99 19.92
CA LEU A 376 -3.32 -10.67 19.17
C LEU A 376 -2.23 -11.73 19.39
N PHE A 377 -1.89 -12.47 18.35
CA PHE A 377 -0.82 -13.47 18.36
C PHE A 377 0.38 -13.02 17.52
N GLY A 378 1.59 -13.34 17.98
CA GLY A 378 2.80 -13.18 17.17
C GLY A 378 3.86 -14.24 17.46
N PHE A 379 4.59 -14.66 16.42
CA PHE A 379 5.69 -15.63 16.53
C PHE A 379 7.06 -15.00 16.20
N SER A 380 8.08 -15.27 16.99
CA SER A 380 9.48 -14.85 16.74
C SER A 380 9.63 -13.33 16.60
N GLY A 381 9.81 -12.80 15.38
CA GLY A 381 9.76 -11.36 15.10
C GLY A 381 8.40 -10.74 15.38
N GLY A 382 7.31 -11.48 15.16
CA GLY A 382 5.95 -11.07 15.50
C GLY A 382 5.69 -11.13 17.00
N GLY A 383 6.22 -12.13 17.71
CA GLY A 383 6.14 -12.21 19.18
C GLY A 383 6.83 -11.01 19.84
N GLN A 384 7.93 -10.59 19.24
CA GLN A 384 8.63 -9.36 19.55
C GLN A 384 7.78 -8.10 19.35
N LEU A 385 7.05 -8.01 18.26
CA LEU A 385 6.17 -6.89 17.95
C LEU A 385 4.99 -6.84 18.94
N VAL A 386 4.27 -7.95 19.13
CA VAL A 386 3.00 -7.95 19.87
C VAL A 386 3.15 -7.69 21.37
N HIS A 387 4.20 -8.20 22.02
CA HIS A 387 4.43 -7.86 23.44
C HIS A 387 4.83 -6.38 23.59
N ARG A 388 5.57 -5.81 22.62
CA ARG A 388 5.91 -4.39 22.62
C ARG A 388 4.71 -3.50 22.34
N ALA A 389 3.74 -3.97 21.54
CA ALA A 389 2.50 -3.25 21.27
C ALA A 389 1.70 -2.99 22.56
N LEU A 390 1.67 -3.96 23.48
CA LEU A 390 1.04 -3.85 24.80
C LEU A 390 1.64 -2.73 25.67
N PHE A 391 2.92 -2.46 25.50
CA PHE A 391 3.62 -1.36 26.17
C PHE A 391 3.49 -0.04 25.42
N ALA A 392 3.52 -0.07 24.08
CA ALA A 392 3.39 1.11 23.24
C ALA A 392 1.99 1.74 23.36
N LYS A 393 0.94 0.92 23.40
CA LYS A 393 -0.46 1.36 23.48
C LYS A 393 -1.24 0.50 24.47
N PRO A 394 -1.12 0.75 25.79
CA PRO A 394 -1.76 -0.07 26.82
C PRO A 394 -3.30 -0.01 26.81
N TYR A 395 -3.88 0.97 26.11
CA TYR A 395 -5.34 1.13 25.89
C TYR A 395 -5.79 0.61 24.52
N ALA A 396 -5.00 -0.24 23.86
CA ALA A 396 -5.40 -0.85 22.61
C ALA A 396 -6.66 -1.72 22.78
N LYS A 397 -7.38 -1.97 21.68
CA LYS A 397 -8.62 -2.77 21.68
C LYS A 397 -8.33 -4.28 21.76
N ILE A 398 -7.39 -4.64 22.62
CA ILE A 398 -6.85 -5.99 22.76
C ILE A 398 -7.56 -6.69 23.92
N ARG A 399 -8.07 -7.89 23.67
CA ARG A 399 -8.59 -8.79 24.70
C ARG A 399 -7.44 -9.50 25.41
N ARG A 400 -6.55 -10.14 24.64
CA ARG A 400 -5.38 -10.89 25.12
C ARG A 400 -4.25 -10.82 24.08
N VAL A 401 -3.01 -10.87 24.55
CA VAL A 401 -1.81 -10.95 23.70
C VAL A 401 -1.14 -12.30 23.89
N MET A 402 -0.64 -12.88 22.80
CA MET A 402 0.19 -14.07 22.84
C MET A 402 1.51 -13.85 22.10
N ALA A 403 2.60 -13.79 22.88
CA ALA A 403 3.95 -13.63 22.37
C ALA A 403 4.66 -14.98 22.35
N SER A 404 4.79 -15.57 21.17
CA SER A 404 5.37 -16.90 20.98
C SER A 404 6.83 -16.83 20.53
N SER A 405 7.72 -17.50 21.26
CA SER A 405 9.14 -17.71 20.90
C SER A 405 9.85 -16.41 20.46
N SER A 406 9.61 -15.30 21.16
CA SER A 406 10.26 -14.02 20.83
C SER A 406 11.77 -14.16 20.90
N GLY A 407 12.47 -13.53 19.95
CA GLY A 407 13.94 -13.59 19.94
C GLY A 407 14.59 -12.93 21.16
N TRP A 408 13.99 -11.88 21.69
CA TRP A 408 14.37 -11.13 22.90
C TRP A 408 13.25 -10.11 23.21
N TYR A 409 13.26 -9.54 24.41
CA TYR A 409 12.11 -8.83 25.00
C TYR A 409 12.43 -7.38 25.36
N LEU A 410 11.40 -6.55 25.48
CA LEU A 410 11.48 -5.23 26.10
C LEU A 410 11.64 -5.42 27.61
N TRP A 411 12.88 -5.34 28.11
CA TRP A 411 13.18 -5.64 29.50
C TRP A 411 12.56 -4.59 30.44
N PRO A 412 12.01 -4.99 31.61
CA PRO A 412 11.38 -4.07 32.55
C PRO A 412 12.44 -3.29 33.35
N ASP A 413 13.13 -2.37 32.68
CA ASP A 413 14.23 -1.58 33.23
C ASP A 413 14.29 -0.18 32.60
N TYR A 414 14.25 0.84 33.45
CA TYR A 414 14.33 2.25 33.05
C TYR A 414 15.74 2.68 32.61
N ASN A 415 16.79 1.94 32.98
CA ASN A 415 18.18 2.27 32.65
C ASN A 415 18.58 1.83 31.23
N GLN A 416 17.76 1.01 30.58
CA GLN A 416 17.95 0.57 29.20
C GLN A 416 16.98 1.30 28.28
N ALA A 417 17.50 1.90 27.21
CA ALA A 417 16.68 2.56 26.21
C ALA A 417 15.84 1.56 25.40
N TYR A 418 14.69 2.00 24.90
CA TYR A 418 13.89 1.23 23.95
C TYR A 418 14.73 0.85 22.71
N PRO A 419 14.62 -0.39 22.19
CA PRO A 419 13.72 -1.48 22.59
C PRO A 419 14.29 -2.46 23.63
N ALA A 420 15.46 -2.17 24.22
CA ALA A 420 16.10 -3.04 25.21
C ALA A 420 15.46 -2.93 26.59
N GLY A 421 15.00 -1.74 26.97
CA GLY A 421 14.18 -1.50 28.16
C GLY A 421 13.28 -0.28 28.00
N PHE A 422 12.71 0.19 29.10
CA PHE A 422 11.72 1.26 29.09
C PHE A 422 12.33 2.63 28.72
N GLY A 423 13.52 2.96 29.23
CA GLY A 423 14.07 4.31 29.12
C GLY A 423 13.22 5.36 29.87
N THR A 424 13.62 6.63 29.81
CA THR A 424 13.19 7.63 30.81
C THR A 424 11.95 8.47 30.46
N THR A 425 11.35 8.33 29.28
CA THR A 425 10.34 9.31 28.78
C THR A 425 9.05 8.71 28.21
N PHE A 426 8.96 7.39 28.07
CA PHE A 426 7.86 6.77 27.29
C PHE A 426 6.92 5.89 28.14
N PHE A 427 7.39 5.36 29.28
CA PHE A 427 6.66 4.42 30.12
C PHE A 427 6.45 4.99 31.53
N GLU A 428 5.52 5.92 31.63
CA GLU A 428 5.04 6.43 32.91
C GLU A 428 4.27 5.34 33.68
N ASN A 429 4.19 5.49 35.00
CA ASN A 429 3.69 4.45 35.91
C ASN A 429 2.27 3.97 35.55
N ASP A 430 1.37 4.88 35.17
CA ASP A 430 -0.02 4.53 34.81
C ASP A 430 -0.09 3.67 33.55
N ARG A 431 0.76 3.95 32.55
CA ARG A 431 0.86 3.12 31.33
C ARG A 431 1.37 1.72 31.67
N LEU A 432 2.35 1.62 32.57
CA LEU A 432 2.86 0.33 33.02
C LEU A 432 1.81 -0.45 33.81
N ALA A 433 1.12 0.17 34.77
CA ALA A 433 0.05 -0.47 35.52
C ALA A 433 -1.00 -1.09 34.58
N GLN A 434 -1.40 -0.36 33.54
CA GLN A 434 -2.30 -0.88 32.53
C GLN A 434 -1.67 -2.03 31.72
N SER A 435 -0.46 -1.88 31.20
CA SER A 435 0.25 -2.95 30.45
C SER A 435 0.37 -4.25 31.26
N PHE A 436 0.75 -4.18 32.53
CA PHE A 436 0.91 -5.36 33.37
C PHE A 436 -0.44 -5.96 33.83
N SER A 437 -1.54 -5.20 33.77
CA SER A 437 -2.90 -5.70 34.01
C SER A 437 -3.48 -6.49 32.83
N MET A 438 -2.94 -6.32 31.62
CA MET A 438 -3.43 -6.98 30.41
C MET A 438 -3.00 -8.45 30.36
N PRO A 439 -3.87 -9.38 29.90
CA PRO A 439 -3.49 -10.78 29.77
C PRO A 439 -2.46 -10.99 28.65
N LEU A 440 -1.18 -11.12 29.01
CA LEU A 440 -0.10 -11.51 28.12
C LEU A 440 0.27 -12.98 28.38
N HIS A 441 0.11 -13.82 27.36
CA HIS A 441 0.56 -15.19 27.34
C HIS A 441 1.91 -15.28 26.62
N ILE A 442 2.97 -15.56 27.37
CA ILE A 442 4.29 -15.85 26.82
C ILE A 442 4.38 -17.34 26.63
N ILE A 443 4.58 -17.79 25.39
CA ILE A 443 4.75 -19.22 25.10
C ILE A 443 6.06 -19.44 24.36
N VAL A 444 6.76 -20.52 24.66
CA VAL A 444 8.04 -20.85 24.03
C VAL A 444 8.23 -22.36 24.01
N GLY A 445 8.84 -22.89 22.96
CA GLY A 445 9.15 -24.32 22.88
C GLY A 445 10.30 -24.72 23.82
N SER A 446 10.21 -25.89 24.46
CA SER A 446 11.27 -26.41 25.35
C SER A 446 12.59 -26.67 24.62
N GLU A 447 12.54 -26.90 23.31
CA GLU A 447 13.68 -27.19 22.45
C GLU A 447 14.14 -25.96 21.65
N ASP A 448 13.62 -24.76 21.94
CA ASP A 448 14.10 -23.49 21.35
C ASP A 448 15.39 -23.02 22.06
N VAL A 449 16.36 -23.93 22.11
CA VAL A 449 17.56 -23.89 22.96
C VAL A 449 18.86 -23.66 22.18
N ASP A 450 18.81 -23.47 20.86
CA ASP A 450 20.00 -23.29 20.04
C ASP A 450 20.58 -21.86 20.17
N PRO A 451 21.75 -21.68 20.82
CA PRO A 451 22.40 -20.37 20.94
C PRO A 451 23.03 -19.91 19.61
N GLU A 452 23.26 -20.83 18.68
CA GLU A 452 23.87 -20.58 17.38
C GLU A 452 22.83 -20.39 16.25
N ALA A 453 21.53 -20.38 16.59
CA ALA A 453 20.47 -20.14 15.64
C ALA A 453 20.71 -18.83 14.83
N SER A 454 20.61 -18.93 13.50
CA SER A 454 20.98 -17.84 12.58
C SER A 454 20.12 -16.58 12.74
N ASN A 455 18.89 -16.75 13.23
CA ASN A 455 17.91 -15.70 13.47
C ASN A 455 17.83 -15.27 14.95
N LEU A 456 18.82 -15.64 15.78
CA LEU A 456 18.89 -15.24 17.19
C LEU A 456 19.77 -13.99 17.35
N SER A 457 19.23 -12.96 18.01
CA SER A 457 20.02 -11.76 18.32
C SER A 457 21.11 -12.08 19.34
N ARG A 458 22.35 -11.68 19.05
CA ARG A 458 23.50 -11.73 19.96
C ARG A 458 23.97 -10.34 20.39
N SER A 459 23.07 -9.34 20.33
CA SER A 459 23.38 -8.01 20.86
C SER A 459 23.62 -8.08 22.38
N ALA A 460 24.41 -7.16 22.92
CA ALA A 460 24.69 -7.12 24.36
C ALA A 460 23.40 -7.13 25.20
N ALA A 461 22.39 -6.34 24.81
CA ALA A 461 21.08 -6.31 25.47
C ALA A 461 20.35 -7.67 25.41
N ALA A 462 20.36 -8.36 24.26
CA ALA A 462 19.71 -9.65 24.14
C ALA A 462 20.43 -10.75 24.95
N MET A 463 21.76 -10.67 25.05
CA MET A 463 22.58 -11.62 25.83
C MET A 463 22.39 -11.47 27.34
N LEU A 464 22.01 -10.27 27.84
CA LEU A 464 21.63 -10.09 29.24
C LEU A 464 20.36 -10.85 29.63
N GLN A 465 19.53 -11.20 28.64
CA GLN A 465 18.26 -11.89 28.88
C GLN A 465 18.43 -13.42 28.85
N GLY A 466 19.55 -13.92 28.30
CA GLY A 466 19.81 -15.35 28.13
C GLY A 466 20.51 -15.69 26.82
N THR A 467 21.07 -16.89 26.74
CA THR A 467 21.81 -17.41 25.59
C THR A 467 20.90 -17.94 24.47
N GLN A 468 19.68 -18.33 24.79
CA GLN A 468 18.69 -18.89 23.85
C GLN A 468 17.25 -18.46 24.21
N ARG A 469 16.25 -18.79 23.39
CA ARG A 469 14.90 -18.19 23.49
C ARG A 469 14.07 -18.67 24.68
N VAL A 470 14.11 -19.95 25.05
CA VAL A 470 13.39 -20.46 26.23
C VAL A 470 13.93 -19.87 27.54
N GLU A 471 15.24 -19.70 27.65
CA GLU A 471 15.87 -18.96 28.76
C GLU A 471 15.45 -17.49 28.74
N ARG A 472 15.48 -16.81 27.58
CA ARG A 472 15.05 -15.41 27.47
C ARG A 472 13.59 -15.21 27.88
N ALA A 473 12.70 -16.10 27.47
CA ALA A 473 11.29 -16.04 27.83
C ALA A 473 11.07 -16.20 29.34
N THR A 474 11.77 -17.17 29.94
CA THR A 474 11.71 -17.46 31.38
C THR A 474 12.25 -16.29 32.20
N ASN A 475 13.46 -15.83 31.86
CA ASN A 475 14.10 -14.71 32.54
C ASN A 475 13.30 -13.41 32.42
N PHE A 476 12.71 -13.15 31.25
CA PHE A 476 11.86 -11.98 31.05
C PHE A 476 10.60 -12.03 31.90
N PHE A 477 9.91 -13.17 31.94
CA PHE A 477 8.71 -13.33 32.77
C PHE A 477 9.02 -13.11 34.26
N ASP A 478 10.10 -13.74 34.75
CA ASP A 478 10.52 -13.61 36.15
C ASP A 478 10.92 -12.17 36.49
N ALA A 479 11.63 -11.50 35.59
CA ALA A 479 12.01 -10.09 35.75
C ALA A 479 10.78 -9.18 35.75
N ALA A 480 9.81 -9.43 34.86
CA ALA A 480 8.57 -8.68 34.76
C ALA A 480 7.69 -8.85 36.00
N GLN A 481 7.55 -10.08 36.49
CA GLN A 481 6.81 -10.37 37.72
C GLN A 481 7.44 -9.68 38.94
N ARG A 482 8.76 -9.76 39.06
CA ARG A 482 9.49 -9.07 40.13
C ARG A 482 9.34 -7.56 40.05
N PHE A 483 9.51 -6.99 38.86
CA PHE A 483 9.35 -5.55 38.64
C PHE A 483 7.95 -5.08 39.00
N ALA A 484 6.90 -5.82 38.60
CA ALA A 484 5.53 -5.49 38.95
C ALA A 484 5.31 -5.52 40.47
N ALA A 485 5.81 -6.55 41.16
CA ALA A 485 5.70 -6.66 42.61
C ALA A 485 6.43 -5.52 43.35
N GLU A 486 7.65 -5.17 42.93
CA GLU A 486 8.46 -4.10 43.53
C GLU A 486 7.84 -2.71 43.35
N ASN A 487 7.08 -2.51 42.26
CA ASN A 487 6.44 -1.23 41.93
C ASN A 487 4.95 -1.19 42.25
N GLY A 488 4.39 -2.23 42.90
CA GLY A 488 2.97 -2.29 43.27
C GLY A 488 2.02 -2.32 42.08
N LEU A 489 2.46 -2.88 40.95
CA LEU A 489 1.67 -3.02 39.72
C LEU A 489 0.88 -4.33 39.72
N PRO A 490 -0.31 -4.37 39.09
CA PRO A 490 -1.00 -5.64 38.81
C PRO A 490 -0.12 -6.52 37.91
N PHE A 491 -0.34 -7.84 37.89
CA PHE A 491 0.40 -8.76 37.01
C PHE A 491 -0.49 -9.89 36.51
N ALA A 492 -0.99 -9.76 35.28
CA ALA A 492 -1.91 -10.71 34.65
C ALA A 492 -1.25 -11.61 33.59
N TRP A 493 0.09 -11.68 33.61
CA TRP A 493 0.84 -12.39 32.59
C TRP A 493 1.01 -13.87 32.96
N THR A 494 1.21 -14.71 31.94
CA THR A 494 1.50 -16.14 32.11
C THR A 494 2.67 -16.55 31.23
N LEU A 495 3.39 -17.60 31.65
CA LEU A 495 4.45 -18.24 30.90
C LEU A 495 4.12 -19.73 30.73
N GLN A 496 4.24 -20.26 29.51
CA GLN A 496 4.17 -21.68 29.25
C GLN A 496 5.32 -22.15 28.36
N VAL A 497 6.07 -23.14 28.84
CA VAL A 497 7.11 -23.84 28.07
C VAL A 497 6.48 -25.08 27.44
N ILE A 498 6.50 -25.16 26.11
CA ILE A 498 5.80 -26.17 25.33
C ILE A 498 6.73 -27.36 25.07
N PRO A 499 6.45 -28.56 25.61
CA PRO A 499 7.36 -29.70 25.49
C PRO A 499 7.59 -30.16 24.04
N GLY A 500 8.84 -30.44 23.70
CA GLY A 500 9.24 -31.06 22.42
C GLY A 500 9.14 -30.14 21.21
N VAL A 501 8.90 -28.84 21.40
CA VAL A 501 8.79 -27.86 20.32
C VAL A 501 10.07 -27.03 20.25
N ALA A 502 10.64 -26.92 19.05
CA ALA A 502 11.78 -26.04 18.77
C ALA A 502 11.29 -24.66 18.28
N HIS A 503 12.09 -23.95 17.46
CA HIS A 503 11.68 -22.66 16.90
C HIS A 503 10.71 -22.81 15.71
N SER A 504 9.51 -23.33 15.94
CA SER A 504 8.55 -23.69 14.88
C SER A 504 7.16 -23.07 15.06
N ASN A 505 6.78 -22.17 14.15
CA ASN A 505 5.43 -21.59 14.14
C ASN A 505 4.33 -22.65 13.93
N SER A 506 4.55 -23.65 13.07
CA SER A 506 3.54 -24.67 12.76
C SER A 506 3.22 -25.56 13.96
N GLN A 507 4.17 -25.71 14.89
CA GLN A 507 3.97 -26.44 16.15
C GLN A 507 3.42 -25.53 17.27
N MET A 508 3.74 -24.24 17.25
CA MET A 508 3.23 -23.29 18.25
C MET A 508 1.79 -22.83 17.98
N ALA A 509 1.38 -22.68 16.72
CA ALA A 509 0.03 -22.26 16.33
C ALA A 509 -1.12 -23.13 16.92
N PRO A 510 -1.08 -24.48 16.88
CA PRO A 510 -2.12 -25.30 17.52
C PRO A 510 -2.23 -25.07 19.03
N VAL A 511 -1.08 -24.92 19.71
CA VAL A 511 -1.04 -24.67 21.16
C VAL A 511 -1.62 -23.30 21.47
N ALA A 512 -1.25 -22.30 20.68
CA ALA A 512 -1.77 -20.94 20.80
C ALA A 512 -3.30 -20.90 20.59
N ALA A 513 -3.80 -21.58 19.55
CA ALA A 513 -5.24 -21.68 19.30
C ALA A 513 -5.98 -22.39 20.45
N GLN A 514 -5.39 -23.41 21.06
CA GLN A 514 -5.96 -24.10 22.22
C GLN A 514 -6.02 -23.18 23.45
N ILE A 515 -4.99 -22.38 23.71
CA ILE A 515 -4.98 -21.45 24.85
C ILE A 515 -5.99 -20.31 24.65
N LEU A 516 -6.13 -19.81 23.41
CA LEU A 516 -7.02 -18.67 23.11
C LEU A 516 -8.49 -19.08 22.99
N TYR A 517 -8.77 -20.23 22.38
CA TYR A 517 -10.11 -20.65 21.94
C TYR A 517 -10.41 -22.13 22.21
N GLY A 518 -9.68 -22.77 23.12
CA GLY A 518 -10.02 -24.10 23.61
C GLY A 518 -11.15 -24.05 24.64
N ASP A 519 -11.90 -25.16 24.72
CA ASP A 519 -12.97 -25.37 25.71
C ASP A 519 -12.51 -25.34 27.16
#